data_AF-A0A383CYH4-F1
#
_entry.id   AF-A0A383CYH4-F1
#
_cell.length_a   1.000
_cell.length_b   1.000
_cell.length_c   1.000
_cell.angle_alpha   90.00
_cell.angle_beta   90.00
_cell.angle_gamma   90.00
#
_symmetry.space_group_name_H-M   'P 1'
#
loop_
_entity.id
_entity.type
_entity.pdbx_description
1 polymer ?
#
loop_
_entity_poly.entity_id
_entity_poly.type
_entity_poly.pdbx_seq_one_letter_code
_entity_poly.pdbx_strand_id
1 'polypeptide(L)'
;RAISPDGTVYLANQFSNGFSVQGGSEDRLNNVERVRLHPNISGTWTVEVGHAGGTLQDYAIVLSGVVTELEKADLSVFDGSLSSSVESPLQGDTFLVEAAWKNQATAGTGTYSIEIEDLTAGTVIHTSQRSSLSGGMLDSLSFPHSFSTTGLHVLELRLDSSSEVDELNDESTGTDNNRMLLHVNVSQIGVRLTPLMEDGSIPNNPAELSQAMMRTLDPRAASWVLFNLEMRNEGTSE
;
A
#
# COMPACT_ATOMS: atom_id res chain seq x y z
N ARG A 1 -8.08 20.90 -7.91
CA ARG A 1 -9.45 20.35 -8.09
C ARG A 1 -10.32 20.72 -6.90
N ALA A 2 -11.65 20.65 -7.03
CA ALA A 2 -12.58 20.84 -5.91
C ALA A 2 -13.41 19.57 -5.70
N ILE A 3 -13.64 19.20 -4.44
CA ILE A 3 -14.39 18.02 -4.03
C ILE A 3 -15.58 18.51 -3.21
N SER A 4 -16.79 18.13 -3.60
CA SER A 4 -18.03 18.46 -2.92
C SER A 4 -18.24 17.63 -1.65
N PRO A 5 -19.18 18.05 -0.78
CA PRO A 5 -19.55 17.28 0.42
C PRO A 5 -20.02 15.85 0.14
N ASP A 6 -20.50 15.55 -1.08
CA ASP A 6 -20.94 14.21 -1.50
C ASP A 6 -19.83 13.41 -2.23
N GLY A 7 -18.59 13.91 -2.25
CA GLY A 7 -17.44 13.27 -2.89
C GLY A 7 -17.32 13.51 -4.39
N THR A 8 -18.22 14.27 -5.00
CA THR A 8 -18.12 14.64 -6.43
C THR A 8 -16.87 15.48 -6.68
N VAL A 9 -16.05 15.04 -7.64
CA VAL A 9 -14.82 15.74 -8.04
C VAL A 9 -15.06 16.62 -9.25
N TYR A 10 -14.64 17.88 -9.14
CA TYR A 10 -14.59 18.87 -10.22
C TYR A 10 -13.14 19.24 -10.52
N LEU A 11 -12.66 18.87 -11.70
CA LEU A 11 -11.38 19.36 -12.20
C LEU A 11 -11.49 20.84 -12.54
N ALA A 12 -10.45 21.59 -12.23
CA ALA A 12 -10.41 23.01 -12.56
C ALA A 12 -10.32 23.22 -14.07
N ASN A 13 -10.83 24.36 -14.53
CA ASN A 13 -10.91 24.72 -15.94
C ASN A 13 -11.76 23.81 -16.85
N GLN A 14 -12.45 22.82 -16.27
CA GLN A 14 -13.40 21.97 -16.98
C GLN A 14 -14.81 22.60 -16.93
N PHE A 15 -15.22 23.25 -18.02
CA PHE A 15 -16.48 24.01 -18.08
C PHE A 15 -17.45 23.55 -19.18
N SER A 16 -18.74 23.65 -18.90
CA SER A 16 -19.82 23.66 -19.90
C SER A 16 -20.77 24.81 -19.60
N ASN A 17 -21.11 25.61 -20.62
CA ASN A 17 -21.96 26.80 -20.48
C ASN A 17 -21.55 27.75 -19.33
N GLY A 18 -20.24 27.85 -19.05
CA GLY A 18 -19.68 28.72 -18.02
C GLY A 18 -19.71 28.19 -16.59
N PHE A 19 -20.13 26.94 -16.36
CA PHE A 19 -20.11 26.27 -15.06
C PHE A 19 -19.25 25.00 -15.09
N SER A 20 -18.66 24.67 -13.95
CA SER A 20 -17.81 23.50 -13.80
C SER A 20 -18.63 22.23 -13.96
N VAL A 21 -18.06 21.25 -14.67
CA VAL A 21 -18.67 19.93 -14.90
C VAL A 21 -17.71 18.82 -14.49
N GLN A 22 -18.25 17.64 -14.21
CA GLN A 22 -17.46 16.45 -13.88
C GLN A 22 -16.76 15.87 -15.12
N GLY A 23 -15.73 15.04 -14.88
CA GLY A 23 -14.95 14.38 -15.92
C GLY A 23 -13.93 15.31 -16.59
N GLY A 24 -13.49 14.94 -17.79
CA GLY A 24 -12.43 15.65 -18.51
C GLY A 24 -11.03 15.22 -18.07
N SER A 25 -10.04 16.05 -18.41
CA SER A 25 -8.64 15.86 -18.08
C SER A 25 -8.09 17.12 -17.43
N GLU A 26 -7.08 16.96 -16.57
CA GLU A 26 -6.37 18.09 -15.97
C GLU A 26 -5.74 18.97 -17.05
N ASP A 27 -5.92 20.29 -16.94
CA ASP A 27 -5.15 21.26 -17.72
C ASP A 27 -3.73 21.36 -17.13
N ARG A 28 -2.73 21.41 -18.00
CA ARG A 28 -1.30 21.50 -17.64
C ARG A 28 -0.57 22.63 -18.39
N LEU A 29 -1.30 23.46 -19.12
CA LEU A 29 -0.71 24.51 -19.96
C LEU A 29 -0.63 25.86 -19.25
N ASN A 30 -1.55 26.13 -18.31
CA ASN A 30 -1.59 27.38 -17.56
C ASN A 30 -1.59 27.13 -16.05
N ASN A 31 -1.41 28.20 -15.28
CA ASN A 31 -1.32 28.18 -13.82
C ASN A 31 -2.51 28.87 -13.12
N VAL A 32 -3.53 29.28 -13.89
CA VAL A 32 -4.73 29.94 -13.35
C VAL A 32 -5.89 28.96 -13.44
N GLU A 33 -6.18 28.34 -12.29
CA GLU A 33 -7.22 27.34 -12.17
C GLU A 33 -8.51 27.93 -11.64
N ARG A 34 -9.63 27.63 -12.30
CA ARG A 34 -10.96 28.09 -11.85
C ARG A 34 -11.95 26.93 -11.72
N VAL A 35 -12.70 26.97 -10.62
CA VAL A 35 -13.93 26.18 -10.42
C VAL A 35 -15.09 27.13 -10.20
N ARG A 36 -16.22 26.89 -10.85
CA ARG A 36 -17.44 27.70 -10.70
C ARG A 36 -18.67 26.79 -10.64
N LEU A 37 -19.33 26.79 -9.49
CA LEU A 37 -20.42 25.85 -9.20
C LEU A 37 -21.75 26.57 -9.05
N HIS A 38 -22.84 25.84 -9.27
CA HIS A 38 -24.16 26.30 -8.84
C HIS A 38 -24.29 26.14 -7.31
N PRO A 39 -25.01 27.04 -6.61
CA PRO A 39 -25.15 27.01 -5.16
C PRO A 39 -26.15 25.94 -4.69
N ASN A 40 -25.95 24.69 -5.11
CA ASN A 40 -26.93 23.63 -4.93
C ASN A 40 -26.55 22.63 -3.83
N ILE A 41 -25.31 22.67 -3.34
CA ILE A 41 -24.81 21.73 -2.32
C ILE A 41 -24.10 22.52 -1.22
N SER A 42 -24.66 22.45 -0.01
CA SER A 42 -24.06 22.97 1.21
C SER A 42 -23.31 21.86 1.95
N GLY A 43 -22.24 22.22 2.65
CA GLY A 43 -21.41 21.32 3.43
C GLY A 43 -19.93 21.66 3.31
N THR A 44 -19.07 20.78 3.79
CA THR A 44 -17.61 20.93 3.68
C THR A 44 -17.14 20.63 2.27
N TRP A 45 -16.48 21.61 1.65
CA TRP A 45 -15.83 21.43 0.35
C TRP A 45 -14.32 21.35 0.56
N THR A 46 -13.67 20.43 -0.15
CA THR A 46 -12.21 20.33 -0.15
C THR A 46 -11.67 20.93 -1.44
N VAL A 47 -10.71 21.85 -1.31
CA VAL A 47 -9.96 22.39 -2.45
C VAL A 47 -8.54 21.86 -2.38
N GLU A 48 -8.17 21.06 -3.37
CA GLU A 48 -6.81 20.53 -3.47
C GLU A 48 -6.05 21.26 -4.56
N VAL A 49 -4.89 21.80 -4.18
CA VAL A 49 -3.95 22.45 -5.09
C VAL A 49 -2.75 21.52 -5.28
N GLY A 50 -2.53 21.09 -6.51
CA GLY A 50 -1.38 20.29 -6.91
C GLY A 50 -0.60 21.01 -8.00
N HIS A 51 0.72 20.83 -8.00
CA HIS A 51 1.60 21.39 -9.02
C HIS A 51 2.51 20.28 -9.57
N ALA A 52 2.60 20.17 -10.91
CA ALA A 52 3.33 19.10 -11.57
C ALA A 52 4.86 19.12 -11.29
N GLY A 53 5.40 20.27 -10.91
CA GLY A 53 6.79 20.41 -10.44
C GLY A 53 6.97 20.28 -8.92
N GLY A 54 5.98 19.73 -8.20
CA GLY A 54 6.03 19.59 -6.75
C GLY A 54 5.82 20.91 -6.02
N THR A 55 6.49 21.11 -4.88
CA THR A 55 6.27 22.22 -3.93
C THR A 55 7.05 23.51 -4.26
N LEU A 56 7.63 23.62 -5.45
CA LEU A 56 8.50 24.74 -5.83
C LEU A 56 7.78 26.05 -6.16
N GLN A 57 6.45 26.05 -6.22
CA GLN A 57 5.65 27.24 -6.50
C GLN A 57 4.64 27.49 -5.40
N ASP A 58 4.62 28.73 -4.93
CA ASP A 58 3.54 29.25 -4.10
C ASP A 58 2.26 29.40 -4.94
N TYR A 59 1.13 29.41 -4.25
CA TYR A 59 -0.17 29.65 -4.85
C TYR A 59 -0.99 30.60 -3.98
N ALA A 60 -2.03 31.18 -4.58
CA ALA A 60 -3.04 31.93 -3.87
C ALA A 60 -4.42 31.40 -4.27
N ILE A 61 -5.32 31.29 -3.30
CA ILE A 61 -6.72 30.91 -3.53
C ILE A 61 -7.59 32.13 -3.26
N VAL A 62 -8.50 32.42 -4.18
CA VAL A 62 -9.57 33.40 -3.98
C VAL A 62 -10.90 32.65 -4.04
N LEU A 63 -11.64 32.66 -2.93
CA LEU A 63 -12.98 32.10 -2.86
C LEU A 63 -14.02 33.22 -2.89
N SER A 64 -15.12 32.98 -3.61
CA SER A 64 -16.27 33.89 -3.65
C SER A 64 -17.55 33.09 -3.39
N GLY A 65 -18.25 33.42 -2.32
CA GLY A 65 -19.46 32.74 -1.88
C GLY A 65 -19.73 32.92 -0.39
N VAL A 66 -20.74 32.23 0.13
CA VAL A 66 -20.97 32.08 1.57
C VAL A 66 -20.11 30.90 2.04
N VAL A 67 -18.88 31.19 2.44
CA VAL A 67 -17.87 30.20 2.79
C VAL A 67 -17.19 30.56 4.11
N THR A 68 -16.74 29.55 4.84
CA THR A 68 -15.91 29.69 6.03
C THR A 68 -14.81 28.66 5.92
N GLU A 69 -13.57 29.09 6.11
CA GLU A 69 -12.42 28.20 6.14
C GLU A 69 -12.48 27.34 7.41
N LEU A 70 -12.21 26.05 7.26
CA LEU A 70 -12.14 25.10 8.36
C LEU A 70 -10.69 24.67 8.53
N GLU A 71 -10.10 25.02 9.68
CA GLU A 71 -8.78 24.54 10.09
C GLU A 71 -8.95 23.28 10.96
N LYS A 72 -8.88 22.11 10.32
CA LYS A 72 -8.91 20.80 10.97
C LYS A 72 -7.82 19.89 10.39
N ALA A 73 -7.51 18.83 11.12
CA ALA A 73 -6.66 17.75 10.63
C ALA A 73 -7.49 16.73 9.82
N ASP A 74 -6.80 15.96 8.99
CA ASP A 74 -7.38 14.88 8.19
C ASP A 74 -6.25 13.91 7.83
N LEU A 75 -5.94 12.99 8.74
CA LEU A 75 -5.12 11.83 8.46
C LEU A 75 -5.77 11.04 7.32
N SER A 76 -4.94 10.51 6.44
CA SER A 76 -5.45 9.76 5.30
C SER A 76 -4.38 8.85 4.72
N VAL A 77 -4.85 7.69 4.28
CA VAL A 77 -4.08 6.77 3.46
C VAL A 77 -4.19 7.12 1.97
N PHE A 78 -3.36 6.51 1.16
CA PHE A 78 -3.35 6.57 -0.30
C PHE A 78 -2.87 5.24 -0.88
N ASP A 79 -2.98 5.07 -2.20
CA ASP A 79 -2.50 3.85 -2.86
C ASP A 79 -1.00 3.63 -2.59
N GLY A 80 -0.67 2.48 -2.00
CA GLY A 80 0.69 2.16 -1.57
C GLY A 80 1.03 2.63 -0.15
N SER A 81 0.06 3.11 0.64
CA SER A 81 0.24 3.44 2.05
C SER A 81 0.67 2.28 2.94
N LEU A 82 0.47 1.04 2.50
CA LEU A 82 0.93 -0.16 3.19
C LEU A 82 1.53 -1.11 2.15
N SER A 83 2.77 -1.52 2.35
CA SER A 83 3.52 -2.37 1.44
C SER A 83 4.43 -3.35 2.18
N SER A 84 4.94 -4.32 1.42
CA SER A 84 5.93 -5.28 1.88
C SER A 84 7.17 -5.18 0.99
N SER A 85 8.36 -5.32 1.57
CA SER A 85 9.61 -5.38 0.82
C SER A 85 9.75 -6.62 -0.06
N VAL A 86 8.90 -7.64 0.16
CA VAL A 86 8.85 -8.89 -0.61
C VAL A 86 7.40 -9.21 -0.97
N GLU A 87 7.12 -9.45 -2.26
CA GLU A 87 5.76 -9.69 -2.75
C GLU A 87 5.15 -11.00 -2.23
N SER A 88 5.98 -12.03 -2.01
CA SER A 88 5.55 -13.34 -1.51
C SER A 88 6.57 -13.88 -0.51
N PRO A 89 6.55 -13.42 0.75
CA PRO A 89 7.49 -13.89 1.77
C PRO A 89 7.28 -15.39 2.04
N LEU A 90 8.36 -16.06 2.44
CA LEU A 90 8.26 -17.42 2.94
C LEU A 90 7.85 -17.40 4.42
N GLN A 91 7.10 -18.40 4.86
CA GLN A 91 6.80 -18.61 6.27
C GLN A 91 8.10 -18.64 7.09
N GLY A 92 8.16 -17.85 8.16
CA GLY A 92 9.34 -17.72 9.02
C GLY A 92 10.44 -16.81 8.50
N ASP A 93 10.41 -16.39 7.23
CA ASP A 93 11.36 -15.41 6.71
C ASP A 93 10.98 -14.01 7.19
N THR A 94 12.00 -13.23 7.58
CA THR A 94 11.83 -11.83 7.97
C THR A 94 11.86 -10.94 6.74
N PHE A 95 10.85 -10.10 6.60
CA PHE A 95 10.76 -9.04 5.59
C PHE A 95 10.39 -7.71 6.28
N LEU A 96 10.39 -6.60 5.54
CA LEU A 96 9.96 -5.31 6.05
C LEU A 96 8.52 -5.03 5.64
N VAL A 97 7.70 -4.67 6.62
CA VAL A 97 6.41 -3.99 6.39
C VAL A 97 6.67 -2.50 6.42
N GLU A 98 6.21 -1.82 5.39
CA GLU A 98 6.40 -0.39 5.19
C GLU A 98 5.05 0.30 5.11
N ALA A 99 4.93 1.45 5.77
CA ALA A 99 3.72 2.24 5.75
C ALA A 99 4.03 3.72 5.56
N ALA A 100 3.16 4.43 4.85
CA ALA A 100 3.22 5.86 4.67
C ALA A 100 1.82 6.45 4.62
N TRP A 101 1.63 7.62 5.20
CA TRP A 101 0.33 8.32 5.25
C TRP A 101 0.56 9.82 5.28
N LYS A 102 -0.51 10.59 5.06
CA LYS A 102 -0.46 12.05 5.08
C LYS A 102 -1.49 12.62 6.03
N ASN A 103 -1.25 13.86 6.45
CA ASN A 103 -2.33 14.74 6.86
C ASN A 103 -2.71 15.61 5.66
N GLN A 104 -3.89 15.39 5.07
CA GLN A 104 -4.32 16.05 3.84
C GLN A 104 -5.01 17.40 4.07
N ALA A 105 -5.34 17.73 5.31
CA ALA A 105 -5.91 19.03 5.67
C ALA A 105 -4.82 20.01 6.14
N THR A 106 -5.23 21.18 6.61
CA THR A 106 -4.35 22.32 6.86
C THR A 106 -3.86 22.41 8.30
N ALA A 107 -4.64 21.93 9.28
CA ALA A 107 -4.23 21.96 10.69
C ALA A 107 -3.38 20.74 11.05
N GLY A 108 -2.53 20.88 12.06
CA GLY A 108 -1.76 19.75 12.59
C GLY A 108 -2.64 18.79 13.41
N THR A 109 -2.25 17.51 13.43
CA THR A 109 -3.02 16.44 14.10
C THR A 109 -2.94 16.46 15.62
N GLY A 110 -1.91 17.06 16.23
CA GLY A 110 -1.53 16.69 17.60
C GLY A 110 -1.00 15.25 17.64
N THR A 111 -0.77 14.68 18.83
CA THR A 111 -0.34 13.28 18.93
C THR A 111 -1.46 12.34 18.53
N TYR A 112 -1.15 11.28 17.77
CA TYR A 112 -2.12 10.30 17.28
C TYR A 112 -1.51 8.90 17.32
N SER A 113 -2.33 7.86 17.35
CA SER A 113 -1.86 6.48 17.31
C SER A 113 -1.97 5.87 15.92
N ILE A 114 -1.12 4.89 15.61
CA ILE A 114 -1.28 4.02 14.44
C ILE A 114 -1.24 2.56 14.87
N GLU A 115 -1.93 1.72 14.12
CA GLU A 115 -1.99 0.28 14.32
C GLU A 115 -1.86 -0.44 12.98
N ILE A 116 -1.10 -1.53 12.96
CA ILE A 116 -1.12 -2.49 11.86
C ILE A 116 -1.52 -3.85 12.42
N GLU A 117 -2.62 -4.38 11.92
CA GLU A 117 -3.20 -5.66 12.34
C GLU A 117 -3.14 -6.66 11.18
N ASP A 118 -2.80 -7.91 11.48
CA ASP A 118 -3.09 -9.03 10.60
C ASP A 118 -4.51 -9.51 10.87
N LEU A 119 -5.45 -9.13 10.00
CA LEU A 119 -6.87 -9.46 10.11
C LEU A 119 -7.12 -10.97 9.91
N THR A 120 -6.24 -11.68 9.20
CA THR A 120 -6.36 -13.13 9.04
C THR A 120 -6.04 -13.85 10.34
N ALA A 121 -5.00 -13.40 11.06
CA ALA A 121 -4.59 -13.96 12.34
C ALA A 121 -5.34 -13.36 13.56
N GLY A 122 -5.96 -12.18 13.40
CA GLY A 122 -6.56 -11.40 14.48
C GLY A 122 -5.52 -10.87 15.47
N THR A 123 -4.34 -10.50 14.97
CA THR A 123 -3.21 -10.07 15.81
C THR A 123 -2.65 -8.73 15.37
N VAL A 124 -2.50 -7.80 16.31
CA VAL A 124 -1.77 -6.55 16.08
C VAL A 124 -0.29 -6.85 15.93
N ILE A 125 0.27 -6.55 14.75
CA ILE A 125 1.69 -6.77 14.44
C ILE A 125 2.54 -5.53 14.72
N HIS A 126 1.91 -4.34 14.76
CA HIS A 126 2.57 -3.10 15.16
C HIS A 126 1.57 -2.12 15.76
N THR A 127 2.01 -1.37 16.78
CA THR A 127 1.31 -0.19 17.28
C THR A 127 2.32 0.84 17.75
N SER A 128 2.07 2.11 17.48
CA SER A 128 2.93 3.20 17.97
C SER A 128 2.17 4.51 18.12
N GLN A 129 2.61 5.34 19.07
CA GLN A 129 2.20 6.74 19.14
C GLN A 129 3.07 7.58 18.21
N ARG A 130 2.45 8.50 17.48
CA ARG A 130 3.10 9.49 16.62
C ARG A 130 3.00 10.88 17.23
N SER A 131 4.03 11.68 16.97
CA SER A 131 4.00 13.12 17.20
C SER A 131 3.11 13.83 16.17
N SER A 132 2.75 15.08 16.43
CA SER A 132 1.95 15.88 15.49
C SER A 132 2.50 15.88 14.07
N LEU A 133 1.62 15.54 13.13
CA LEU A 133 1.85 15.68 11.69
C LEU A 133 1.24 17.00 11.23
N SER A 134 2.06 17.89 10.68
CA SER A 134 1.58 19.18 10.17
C SER A 134 0.69 18.98 8.94
N GLY A 135 -0.19 19.94 8.67
CA GLY A 135 -1.04 19.90 7.48
C GLY A 135 -0.23 19.80 6.18
N GLY A 136 -0.68 18.96 5.26
CA GLY A 136 -0.02 18.68 3.98
C GLY A 136 1.25 17.82 4.05
N MET A 137 1.66 17.36 5.25
CA MET A 137 2.89 16.57 5.41
C MET A 137 2.63 15.07 5.37
N LEU A 138 3.69 14.33 5.01
CA LEU A 138 3.74 12.86 5.04
C LEU A 138 4.50 12.37 6.28
N ASP A 139 4.09 11.22 6.78
CA ASP A 139 4.85 10.43 7.75
C ASP A 139 4.96 8.98 7.26
N SER A 140 5.91 8.23 7.84
CA SER A 140 6.17 6.85 7.45
C SER A 140 6.72 6.00 8.59
N LEU A 141 6.64 4.68 8.39
CA LEU A 141 7.14 3.64 9.27
C LEU A 141 7.69 2.48 8.44
N SER A 142 8.74 1.83 8.95
CA SER A 142 9.22 0.55 8.45
C SER A 142 9.65 -0.32 9.63
N PHE A 143 9.21 -1.59 9.66
CA PHE A 143 9.58 -2.53 10.72
C PHE A 143 9.66 -3.97 10.19
N PRO A 144 10.50 -4.83 10.81
CA PRO A 144 10.60 -6.22 10.42
C PRO A 144 9.40 -7.04 10.91
N HIS A 145 8.92 -7.96 10.08
CA HIS A 145 7.86 -8.92 10.40
C HIS A 145 8.12 -10.28 9.76
N SER A 146 7.56 -11.35 10.33
CA SER A 146 7.55 -12.70 9.74
C SER A 146 6.23 -13.39 10.05
N PHE A 147 5.72 -14.15 9.07
CA PHE A 147 4.48 -14.89 9.22
C PHE A 147 4.71 -16.27 9.81
N SER A 148 3.81 -16.68 10.72
CA SER A 148 3.83 -18.00 11.36
C SER A 148 3.03 -19.05 10.61
N THR A 149 2.18 -18.67 9.66
CA THR A 149 1.37 -19.56 8.83
C THR A 149 1.54 -19.22 7.35
N THR A 150 1.24 -20.18 6.48
CA THR A 150 1.18 -19.98 5.02
C THR A 150 -0.21 -19.53 4.60
N GLY A 151 -0.35 -19.08 3.37
CA GLY A 151 -1.62 -18.65 2.77
C GLY A 151 -1.77 -17.14 2.69
N LEU A 152 -2.99 -16.69 2.43
CA LEU A 152 -3.29 -15.27 2.28
C LEU A 152 -3.46 -14.61 3.65
N HIS A 153 -2.57 -13.69 3.96
CA HIS A 153 -2.67 -12.78 5.09
C HIS A 153 -3.17 -11.41 4.61
N VAL A 154 -4.12 -10.82 5.34
CA VAL A 154 -4.64 -9.47 5.07
C VAL A 154 -4.20 -8.56 6.20
N LEU A 155 -3.27 -7.66 5.91
CA LEU A 155 -2.83 -6.64 6.85
C LEU A 155 -3.67 -5.38 6.69
N GLU A 156 -4.05 -4.74 7.80
CA GLU A 156 -4.73 -3.45 7.82
C GLU A 156 -3.86 -2.42 8.56
N LEU A 157 -3.58 -1.29 7.92
CA LEU A 157 -3.12 -0.07 8.58
C LEU A 157 -4.33 0.73 9.01
N ARG A 158 -4.36 1.14 10.29
CA ARG A 158 -5.34 2.06 10.87
C ARG A 158 -4.61 3.28 11.41
N LEU A 159 -4.95 4.45 10.88
CA LEU A 159 -4.54 5.74 11.44
C LEU A 159 -5.52 6.14 12.55
N ASP A 160 -5.02 6.96 13.48
CA ASP A 160 -5.73 7.40 14.68
C ASP A 160 -6.48 6.27 15.40
N SER A 161 -5.79 5.15 15.63
CA SER A 161 -6.45 3.90 16.03
C SER A 161 -7.14 3.96 17.39
N SER A 162 -6.86 4.99 18.20
CA SER A 162 -7.51 5.28 19.48
C SER A 162 -8.44 6.50 19.45
N SER A 163 -8.74 7.03 18.26
CA SER A 163 -9.65 8.17 18.00
C SER A 163 -9.26 9.42 18.82
N GLU A 164 -7.99 9.83 18.75
CA GLU A 164 -7.43 10.93 19.52
C GLU A 164 -7.54 12.29 18.81
N VAL A 165 -7.75 12.29 17.50
CA VAL A 165 -7.75 13.48 16.65
C VAL A 165 -9.16 13.76 16.13
N ASP A 166 -9.63 15.00 16.30
CA ASP A 166 -10.88 15.43 15.66
C ASP A 166 -10.63 15.73 14.17
N GLU A 167 -11.05 14.84 13.29
CA GLU A 167 -10.72 14.92 11.86
C GLU A 167 -11.86 15.55 11.02
N LEU A 168 -11.58 15.78 9.73
CA LEU A 168 -12.62 16.07 8.74
C LEU A 168 -13.31 14.80 8.24
N ASN A 169 -12.56 13.70 8.18
CA ASN A 169 -12.95 12.41 7.67
C ASN A 169 -12.31 11.35 8.55
N ASP A 170 -13.13 10.50 9.18
CA ASP A 170 -12.71 9.40 10.04
C ASP A 170 -13.88 8.39 10.16
N GLU A 171 -13.82 7.47 11.12
CA GLU A 171 -14.90 6.52 11.38
C GLU A 171 -16.20 7.16 11.91
N SER A 172 -16.15 8.41 12.36
CA SER A 172 -17.23 9.13 13.04
C SER A 172 -17.83 10.27 12.21
N THR A 173 -17.08 10.78 11.24
CA THR A 173 -17.36 11.96 10.42
C THR A 173 -16.92 11.73 8.97
N GLY A 174 -17.72 12.21 8.00
CA GLY A 174 -17.33 12.13 6.59
C GLY A 174 -17.24 10.69 6.06
N THR A 175 -16.18 10.40 5.30
CA THR A 175 -15.86 9.07 4.75
C THR A 175 -14.55 8.57 5.36
N ASP A 176 -14.57 7.43 6.06
CA ASP A 176 -13.36 6.84 6.64
C ASP A 176 -12.28 6.61 5.57
N ASN A 177 -11.19 7.34 5.71
CA ASN A 177 -10.01 7.36 4.85
C ASN A 177 -8.74 7.01 5.65
N ASN A 178 -8.89 6.49 6.87
CA ASN A 178 -7.82 6.17 7.81
C ASN A 178 -7.36 4.71 7.71
N ARG A 179 -7.90 3.94 6.74
CA ARG A 179 -7.69 2.50 6.62
C ARG A 179 -7.10 2.09 5.27
N MET A 180 -6.05 1.27 5.30
CA MET A 180 -5.45 0.67 4.11
C MET A 180 -5.23 -0.83 4.29
N LEU A 181 -5.61 -1.61 3.28
CA LEU A 181 -5.41 -3.07 3.27
C LEU A 181 -4.23 -3.47 2.37
N LEU A 182 -3.45 -4.45 2.84
CA LEU A 182 -2.43 -5.14 2.07
C LEU A 182 -2.70 -6.64 2.08
N HIS A 183 -2.73 -7.24 0.90
CA HIS A 183 -2.87 -8.68 0.72
C HIS A 183 -1.48 -9.27 0.52
N VAL A 184 -1.06 -10.17 1.41
CA VAL A 184 0.26 -10.81 1.36
C VAL A 184 0.07 -12.32 1.21
N ASN A 185 0.60 -12.89 0.14
CA ASN A 185 0.55 -14.33 -0.07
C ASN A 185 1.82 -14.98 0.49
N VAL A 186 1.68 -15.66 1.62
CA VAL A 186 2.79 -16.32 2.32
C VAL A 186 2.93 -17.73 1.80
N SER A 187 4.12 -18.05 1.31
CA SER A 187 4.41 -19.38 0.76
C SER A 187 5.42 -20.13 1.61
N GLN A 188 5.71 -21.35 1.20
CA GLN A 188 6.76 -22.15 1.79
C GLN A 188 7.47 -22.91 0.67
N ILE A 189 8.70 -23.34 0.92
CA ILE A 189 9.55 -24.02 -0.07
C ILE A 189 8.80 -25.24 -0.67
N GLY A 190 7.93 -25.87 0.13
CA GLY A 190 6.94 -26.85 -0.31
C GLY A 190 7.55 -28.18 -0.68
N VAL A 191 8.33 -28.20 -1.75
CA VAL A 191 9.02 -29.37 -2.25
C VAL A 191 10.46 -29.04 -2.62
N ARG A 192 11.39 -29.83 -2.10
CA ARG A 192 12.76 -29.88 -2.57
C ARG A 192 12.98 -31.14 -3.39
N LEU A 193 13.43 -30.96 -4.64
CA LEU A 193 13.88 -32.05 -5.50
C LEU A 193 15.41 -32.13 -5.43
N THR A 194 15.93 -33.31 -5.07
CA THR A 194 17.37 -33.58 -5.01
C THR A 194 17.70 -34.68 -6.02
N PRO A 195 18.54 -34.43 -7.04
CA PRO A 195 18.98 -35.48 -7.94
C PRO A 195 19.90 -36.45 -7.20
N LEU A 196 19.64 -37.74 -7.38
CA LEU A 196 20.46 -38.80 -6.80
C LEU A 196 21.62 -39.14 -7.74
N MET A 197 22.70 -39.64 -7.15
CA MET A 197 23.81 -40.25 -7.87
C MET A 197 23.31 -41.46 -8.69
N GLU A 198 24.11 -41.94 -9.64
CA GLU A 198 23.73 -43.08 -10.49
C GLU A 198 23.53 -44.39 -9.69
N ASP A 199 24.19 -44.50 -8.53
CA ASP A 199 24.01 -45.58 -7.56
C ASP A 199 22.80 -45.38 -6.61
N GLY A 200 22.06 -44.27 -6.75
CA GLY A 200 20.90 -43.92 -5.92
C GLY A 200 21.24 -43.23 -4.60
N SER A 201 22.51 -42.95 -4.31
CA SER A 201 22.91 -42.21 -3.10
C SER A 201 22.61 -40.71 -3.21
N ILE A 202 22.42 -40.06 -2.05
CA ILE A 202 22.24 -38.60 -1.96
C ILE A 202 23.62 -37.93 -2.08
N PRO A 203 23.79 -36.92 -2.93
CA PRO A 203 25.04 -36.16 -3.01
C PRO A 203 25.37 -35.46 -1.70
N ASN A 204 26.59 -35.62 -1.20
CA ASN A 204 27.02 -35.06 0.09
C ASN A 204 27.98 -33.87 -0.04
N ASN A 205 28.37 -33.52 -1.26
CA ASN A 205 29.24 -32.38 -1.54
C ASN A 205 28.92 -31.74 -2.91
N PRO A 206 29.42 -30.51 -3.20
CA PRO A 206 29.11 -29.82 -4.45
C PRO A 206 29.56 -30.55 -5.73
N ALA A 207 30.64 -31.34 -5.66
CA ALA A 207 31.12 -32.09 -6.81
C ALA A 207 30.18 -33.25 -7.15
N GLU A 208 29.75 -34.00 -6.14
CA GLU A 208 28.73 -35.06 -6.28
C GLU A 208 27.41 -34.48 -6.76
N LEU A 209 26.98 -33.32 -6.25
CA LEU A 209 25.73 -32.69 -6.71
C LEU A 209 25.78 -32.35 -8.20
N SER A 210 26.90 -31.77 -8.65
CA SER A 210 27.12 -31.47 -10.07
C SER A 210 27.10 -32.74 -10.93
N GLN A 211 27.66 -33.86 -10.44
CA GLN A 211 27.60 -35.16 -11.10
C GLN A 211 26.18 -35.73 -11.13
N ALA A 212 25.44 -35.65 -10.03
CA ALA A 212 24.07 -36.14 -9.94
C ALA A 212 23.13 -35.44 -10.94
N MET A 213 23.41 -34.17 -11.26
CA MET A 213 22.66 -33.38 -12.25
C MET A 213 22.96 -33.72 -13.71
N MET A 214 23.96 -34.56 -14.00
CA MET A 214 24.36 -34.90 -15.36
C MET A 214 24.26 -36.39 -15.65
N ARG A 215 23.90 -36.72 -16.89
CA ARG A 215 24.00 -38.09 -17.41
C ARG A 215 24.49 -38.08 -18.85
N THR A 216 25.23 -39.12 -19.24
CA THR A 216 25.74 -39.31 -20.59
C THR A 216 24.95 -40.42 -21.27
N LEU A 217 24.34 -40.13 -22.42
CA LEU A 217 23.66 -41.11 -23.26
C LEU A 217 24.49 -41.37 -24.52
N ASP A 218 24.99 -42.59 -24.71
CA ASP A 218 25.50 -43.02 -26.01
C ASP A 218 24.34 -43.60 -26.85
N PRO A 219 23.90 -42.91 -27.91
CA PRO A 219 22.74 -43.31 -28.71
C PRO A 219 22.95 -44.61 -29.50
N ARG A 220 24.19 -45.11 -29.58
CA ARG A 220 24.48 -46.41 -30.21
C ARG A 220 24.19 -47.59 -29.28
N ALA A 221 24.21 -47.35 -27.97
CA ALA A 221 24.10 -48.38 -26.94
C ALA A 221 22.75 -48.34 -26.21
N ALA A 222 22.14 -47.15 -26.09
CA ALA A 222 20.85 -46.96 -25.44
C ALA A 222 20.06 -45.83 -26.08
N SER A 223 18.75 -45.82 -25.86
CA SER A 223 17.83 -44.78 -26.34
C SER A 223 17.24 -43.92 -25.21
N TRP A 224 17.63 -44.16 -23.96
CA TRP A 224 17.07 -43.51 -22.78
C TRP A 224 18.12 -43.40 -21.66
N VAL A 225 17.87 -42.51 -20.70
CA VAL A 225 18.68 -42.34 -19.49
C VAL A 225 17.78 -42.07 -18.29
N LEU A 226 18.17 -42.54 -17.11
CA LEU A 226 17.39 -42.41 -15.89
C LEU A 226 17.96 -41.33 -14.96
N PHE A 227 17.08 -40.47 -14.48
CA PHE A 227 17.34 -39.58 -13.35
C PHE A 227 16.47 -40.02 -12.20
N ASN A 228 17.11 -40.46 -11.12
CA ASN A 228 16.43 -40.69 -9.86
C ASN A 228 16.44 -39.38 -9.08
N LEU A 229 15.27 -38.97 -8.61
CA LEU A 229 15.09 -37.76 -7.80
C LEU A 229 14.54 -38.17 -6.45
N GLU A 230 15.12 -37.64 -5.38
CA GLU A 230 14.46 -37.61 -4.09
C GLU A 230 13.56 -36.37 -4.04
N MET A 231 12.29 -36.59 -3.77
CA MET A 231 11.32 -35.53 -3.51
C MET A 231 11.09 -35.47 -2.00
N ARG A 232 11.42 -34.34 -1.38
CA ARG A 232 11.17 -34.09 0.04
C ARG A 232 10.21 -32.93 0.17
N ASN A 233 9.19 -33.11 1.02
CA ASN A 233 8.38 -31.99 1.45
C ASN A 233 9.25 -31.10 2.35
N GLU A 234 9.42 -29.84 1.98
CA GLU A 234 10.08 -28.84 2.81
C GLU A 234 9.04 -27.84 3.29
N GLY A 235 8.43 -28.21 4.41
CA GLY A 235 7.67 -27.30 5.23
C GLY A 235 6.15 -27.36 5.08
N THR A 236 5.63 -27.82 3.95
CA THR A 236 4.17 -27.99 3.73
C THR A 236 3.59 -29.24 4.39
N SER A 237 4.14 -29.69 5.53
CA SER A 237 3.60 -30.83 6.28
C SER A 237 2.70 -30.34 7.41
N GLU A 238 1.48 -29.97 7.05
CA GLU A 238 0.25 -30.20 7.83
C GLU A 238 -0.73 -31.01 6.97
#